data_AF-A0A7V6BY41-F1
#
_entry.id   AF-A0A7V6BY41-F1
#
_cell.length_a   1.000
_cell.length_b   1.000
_cell.length_c   1.000
_cell.angle_alpha   90.00
_cell.angle_beta   90.00
_cell.angle_gamma   90.00
#
_symmetry.space_group_name_H-M   'P 1'
#
loop_
_entity.id
_entity.type
_entity.pdbx_description
1 polymer ?
#
loop_
_entity_poly.entity_id
_entity_poly.type
_entity_poly.pdbx_seq_one_letter_code
_entity_poly.pdbx_strand_id
1 'polypeptide(L)'
;KVLWGFLRIKGPQNEKNSHARRITPLIDTKVRTVKPAKKPLKLFDGGGLFLLVTHPGGKLWNFKYRFEDKEIKLSFGSYPEISLAEARQKRDLARNLLAKGADPGVIKKVQKETGLQETETFEIVARDWHTKFSPSWAESHATKIIRRFELYIFPWIGSRPIKSITAPELLAVLRRIEAKGILETSP
;
A
#
# COMPACT_ATOMS: atom_id res chain seq x y z
N LYS A 1 -22.22 55.02 45.74
CA LYS A 1 -22.60 54.01 44.72
C LYS A 1 -22.39 54.60 43.33
N VAL A 2 -21.26 54.33 42.68
CA VAL A 2 -21.07 54.61 41.25
C VAL A 2 -20.26 53.45 40.66
N LEU A 3 -20.88 52.70 39.75
CA LEU A 3 -20.33 51.55 39.05
C LEU A 3 -19.46 52.04 37.89
N TRP A 4 -18.18 51.63 37.85
CA TRP A 4 -17.33 51.76 36.67
C TRP A 4 -17.49 50.52 35.78
N GLY A 5 -18.13 50.69 34.63
CA GLY A 5 -18.25 49.66 33.59
C GLY A 5 -16.97 49.56 32.77
N PHE A 6 -16.31 48.40 32.83
CA PHE A 6 -15.15 48.07 31.98
C PHE A 6 -15.63 47.63 30.59
N LEU A 7 -15.57 48.54 29.61
CA LEU A 7 -15.72 48.20 28.19
C LEU A 7 -14.37 47.68 27.66
N ARG A 8 -14.21 46.35 27.60
CA ARG A 8 -13.00 45.71 27.05
C ARG A 8 -13.12 45.61 25.52
N ILE A 9 -12.54 46.56 24.81
CA ILE A 9 -12.38 46.52 23.35
C ILE A 9 -11.50 45.30 23.01
N LYS A 10 -12.08 44.29 22.33
CA LYS A 10 -11.31 43.17 21.76
C LYS A 10 -10.62 43.68 20.49
N GLY A 11 -9.30 43.76 20.52
CA GLY A 11 -8.47 44.01 19.33
C GLY A 11 -8.62 42.90 18.28
N PRO A 12 -8.26 43.17 17.01
CA PRO A 12 -8.52 42.28 15.89
C PRO A 12 -7.81 40.93 16.06
N GLN A 13 -8.58 39.85 15.91
CA GLN A 13 -8.07 38.49 15.88
C GLN A 13 -7.16 38.31 14.67
N ASN A 14 -5.93 37.87 14.97
CA ASN A 14 -4.85 37.65 14.03
C ASN A 14 -5.23 36.56 13.00
N GLU A 15 -5.50 37.00 11.77
CA GLU A 15 -5.76 36.17 10.59
C GLU A 15 -4.47 35.40 10.22
N LYS A 16 -4.32 34.18 10.75
CA LYS A 16 -3.16 33.34 10.47
C LYS A 16 -3.23 32.77 9.05
N ASN A 17 -2.64 33.48 8.10
CA ASN A 17 -1.96 33.00 6.89
C ASN A 17 -2.47 31.66 6.32
N SER A 18 -3.50 31.73 5.47
CA SER A 18 -3.97 30.62 4.62
C SER A 18 -3.15 30.47 3.32
N HIS A 19 -1.82 30.50 3.41
CA HIS A 19 -0.99 30.06 2.29
C HIS A 19 -0.88 28.55 2.33
N ALA A 20 -1.45 27.88 1.32
CA ALA A 20 -1.28 26.45 1.12
C ALA A 20 0.23 26.11 1.16
N ARG A 21 0.68 25.44 2.22
CA ARG A 21 2.09 25.07 2.36
C ARG A 21 2.44 24.15 1.18
N ARG A 22 3.39 24.57 0.34
CA ARG A 22 3.93 23.70 -0.71
C ARG A 22 4.53 22.46 -0.06
N ILE A 23 4.00 21.29 -0.40
CA ILE A 23 4.52 20.01 0.08
C ILE A 23 5.57 19.55 -0.94
N THR A 24 6.82 19.43 -0.51
CA THR A 24 7.87 18.80 -1.30
C THR A 24 7.77 17.27 -1.12
N PRO A 25 7.59 16.49 -2.21
CA PRO A 25 7.57 15.03 -2.13
C PRO A 25 8.84 14.48 -1.45
N LEU A 26 8.70 13.36 -0.76
CA LEU A 26 9.82 12.70 -0.12
C LEU A 26 10.66 11.95 -1.15
N ILE A 27 11.93 11.77 -0.78
CA ILE A 27 12.87 10.89 -1.46
C ILE A 27 13.29 9.79 -0.48
N ASP A 28 13.61 8.59 -0.98
CA ASP A 28 13.89 7.43 -0.12
C ASP A 28 15.06 7.69 0.85
N THR A 29 16.11 8.39 0.39
CA THR A 29 17.25 8.77 1.23
C THR A 29 16.80 9.59 2.45
N LYS A 30 15.83 10.50 2.29
CA LYS A 30 15.28 11.31 3.37
C LYS A 30 14.46 10.46 4.36
N VAL A 31 13.70 9.49 3.85
CA VAL A 31 12.94 8.52 4.68
C VAL A 31 13.90 7.62 5.47
N ARG A 32 14.99 7.15 4.85
CA ARG A 32 15.97 6.27 5.49
C ARG A 32 16.76 6.99 6.59
N THR A 33 17.21 8.22 6.31
CA THR A 33 18.12 8.97 7.19
C THR A 33 17.43 9.80 8.27
N VAL A 34 16.11 9.99 8.21
CA VAL A 34 15.41 10.80 9.21
C VAL A 34 15.58 10.21 10.61
N LYS A 35 15.98 11.07 11.54
CA LYS A 35 16.16 10.73 12.95
C LYS A 35 14.88 11.01 13.74
N PRO A 36 14.57 10.20 14.76
CA PRO A 36 13.51 10.52 15.71
C PRO A 36 13.78 11.84 16.44
N ALA A 37 12.70 12.53 16.79
CA ALA A 37 12.74 13.74 17.61
C ALA A 37 12.05 13.50 18.96
N LYS A 38 12.15 14.48 19.88
CA LYS A 38 11.48 14.43 21.19
C LYS A 38 9.94 14.32 21.07
N LYS A 39 9.38 14.78 19.95
CA LYS A 39 7.95 14.65 19.61
C LYS A 39 7.82 13.92 18.27
N PRO A 40 6.72 13.17 18.04
CA PRO A 40 6.50 12.52 16.76
C PRO A 40 6.53 13.52 15.59
N LEU A 41 7.33 13.21 14.57
CA LEU A 41 7.53 14.06 13.41
C LEU A 41 6.68 13.58 12.24
N LYS A 42 6.00 14.49 11.55
CA LYS A 42 5.24 14.21 10.33
C LYS A 42 5.98 14.77 9.12
N LEU A 43 6.36 13.91 8.19
CA LEU A 43 6.96 14.29 6.91
C LEU A 43 5.95 14.03 5.80
N PHE A 44 5.41 15.09 5.19
CA PHE A 44 4.41 14.95 4.15
C PHE A 44 5.06 14.62 2.80
N ASP A 45 4.46 13.66 2.08
CA ASP A 45 4.82 13.30 0.70
C ASP A 45 3.87 13.93 -0.32
N GLY A 46 2.68 14.33 0.10
CA GLY A 46 1.67 14.97 -0.75
C GLY A 46 0.42 14.11 -0.94
N GLY A 47 -0.65 14.75 -1.40
CA GLY A 47 -1.93 14.09 -1.65
C GLY A 47 -2.59 13.46 -0.41
N GLY A 48 -2.16 13.83 0.81
CA GLY A 48 -2.61 13.26 2.08
C GLY A 48 -1.66 12.23 2.69
N LEU A 49 -0.65 11.75 1.95
CA LEU A 49 0.35 10.80 2.43
C LEU A 49 1.44 11.50 3.26
N PHE A 50 1.82 10.89 4.38
CA PHE A 50 2.93 11.33 5.21
C PHE A 50 3.58 10.17 5.98
N LEU A 51 4.86 10.32 6.29
CA LEU A 51 5.59 9.46 7.21
C LEU A 51 5.46 10.01 8.63
N LEU A 52 5.02 9.19 9.57
CA LEU A 52 5.06 9.47 10.99
C LEU A 52 6.30 8.80 11.60
N VAL A 53 7.26 9.60 12.05
CA VAL A 53 8.43 9.14 12.80
C VAL A 53 8.10 9.25 14.28
N THR A 54 7.97 8.11 14.96
CA THR A 54 7.65 8.04 16.40
C THR A 54 8.90 8.34 17.24
N HIS A 55 8.69 8.67 18.52
CA HIS A 55 9.80 8.96 19.43
C HIS A 55 10.80 7.79 19.57
N PRO A 56 10.36 6.52 19.63
CA PRO A 56 11.27 5.37 19.59
C PRO A 56 11.99 5.17 18.24
N GLY A 57 11.70 5.97 17.21
CA GLY A 57 12.32 5.84 15.87
C GLY A 57 11.53 5.01 14.87
N GLY A 58 10.35 4.49 15.24
CA GLY A 58 9.46 3.79 14.32
C GLY A 58 8.97 4.72 13.20
N LYS A 59 8.91 4.23 11.97
CA LYS A 59 8.53 5.00 10.79
C LYS A 59 7.27 4.39 10.18
N LEU A 60 6.17 5.13 10.25
CA LEU A 60 4.84 4.62 9.86
C LEU A 60 4.24 5.45 8.72
N TRP A 61 3.91 4.80 7.62
CA TRP A 61 3.17 5.42 6.53
C TRP A 61 1.72 5.65 6.93
N ASN A 62 1.27 6.89 6.81
CA ASN A 62 -0.09 7.29 7.13
C ASN A 62 -0.69 8.13 6.00
N PHE A 63 -1.96 7.93 5.75
CA PHE A 63 -2.76 8.66 4.79
C PHE A 63 -3.88 9.39 5.51
N LYS A 64 -3.91 10.71 5.36
CA LYS A 64 -4.93 11.60 5.92
C LYS A 64 -5.90 12.01 4.82
N TYR A 65 -7.19 11.82 5.05
CA TYR A 65 -8.24 12.15 4.11
C TYR A 65 -9.51 12.63 4.84
N ARG A 66 -10.52 13.02 4.06
CA ARG A 66 -11.87 13.33 4.55
C ARG A 66 -12.88 12.41 3.90
N PHE A 67 -13.86 11.96 4.67
CA PHE A 67 -15.01 11.20 4.21
C PHE A 67 -16.20 11.62 5.08
N GLU A 68 -17.34 11.98 4.47
CA GLU A 68 -18.53 12.50 5.17
C GLU A 68 -18.19 13.63 6.18
N ASP A 69 -17.43 14.62 5.72
CA ASP A 69 -16.92 15.77 6.49
C ASP A 69 -16.01 15.46 7.70
N LYS A 70 -15.77 14.18 7.98
CA LYS A 70 -14.88 13.73 9.04
C LYS A 70 -13.46 13.58 8.52
N GLU A 71 -12.50 14.12 9.27
CA GLU A 71 -11.09 13.90 9.00
C GLU A 71 -10.66 12.53 9.55
N ILE A 72 -10.18 11.65 8.67
CA ILE A 72 -9.82 10.28 9.01
C ILE A 72 -8.34 10.05 8.68
N LYS A 73 -7.71 9.15 9.42
CA LYS A 73 -6.33 8.70 9.22
C LYS A 73 -6.28 7.20 9.02
N LEU A 74 -5.65 6.77 7.94
CA LEU A 74 -5.40 5.38 7.61
C LEU A 74 -3.90 5.09 7.68
N SER A 75 -3.50 4.09 8.45
CA SER A 75 -2.10 3.60 8.44
C SER A 75 -1.91 2.63 7.26
N PHE A 76 -0.79 2.71 6.55
CA PHE A 76 -0.43 1.76 5.47
C PHE A 76 0.60 0.72 5.88
N GLY A 77 1.29 0.93 7.00
CA GLY A 77 2.33 0.03 7.51
C GLY A 77 3.58 0.77 7.95
N SER A 78 4.60 0.02 8.33
CA SER A 78 5.92 0.54 8.71
C SER A 78 6.89 0.55 7.53
N TYR A 79 7.88 1.43 7.61
CA TYR A 79 9.10 1.35 6.80
C TYR A 79 10.16 0.58 7.61
N PRO A 80 10.95 -0.32 7.00
CA PRO A 80 11.10 -0.52 5.55
C PRO A 80 10.16 -1.55 4.92
N GLU A 81 9.28 -2.21 5.69
CA GLU A 81 8.39 -3.26 5.17
C GLU A 81 7.53 -2.76 4.00
N ILE A 82 7.07 -1.52 4.09
CA ILE A 82 6.40 -0.79 3.01
C ILE A 82 7.35 0.31 2.52
N SER A 83 7.71 0.23 1.24
CA SER A 83 8.56 1.24 0.60
C SER A 83 7.82 2.56 0.37
N LEU A 84 8.53 3.66 0.10
CA LEU A 84 7.90 4.93 -0.29
C LEU A 84 7.07 4.78 -1.58
N ALA A 85 7.54 4.00 -2.54
CA ALA A 85 6.83 3.76 -3.80
C ALA A 85 5.52 3.00 -3.55
N GLU A 86 5.57 1.94 -2.76
CA GLU A 86 4.39 1.16 -2.38
C GLU A 86 3.40 2.00 -1.56
N ALA A 87 3.88 2.85 -0.65
CA ALA A 87 3.04 3.78 0.10
C ALA A 87 2.29 4.77 -0.82
N ARG A 88 2.92 5.21 -1.93
CA ARG A 88 2.27 6.04 -2.96
C ARG A 88 1.21 5.28 -3.74
N GLN A 89 1.49 4.03 -4.12
CA GLN A 89 0.49 3.17 -4.77
C GLN A 89 -0.74 2.97 -3.87
N LYS A 90 -0.54 2.65 -2.58
CA LYS A 90 -1.63 2.52 -1.60
C LYS A 90 -2.43 3.82 -1.42
N ARG A 91 -1.75 4.98 -1.44
CA ARG A 91 -2.42 6.30 -1.44
C ARG A 91 -3.32 6.45 -2.67
N ASP A 92 -2.83 6.12 -3.85
CA ASP A 92 -3.57 6.32 -5.10
C ASP A 92 -4.78 5.38 -5.19
N LEU A 93 -4.64 4.13 -4.75
CA LEU A 93 -5.76 3.20 -4.57
C LEU A 93 -6.81 3.75 -3.60
N ALA A 94 -6.39 4.23 -2.42
CA ALA A 94 -7.29 4.81 -1.43
C ALA A 94 -8.01 6.07 -1.96
N ARG A 95 -7.33 6.91 -2.74
CA ARG A 95 -7.94 8.08 -3.39
C ARG A 95 -8.97 7.68 -4.44
N ASN A 96 -8.71 6.62 -5.21
CA ASN A 96 -9.67 6.10 -6.17
C ASN A 96 -10.93 5.55 -5.49
N LEU A 97 -10.79 4.91 -4.33
CA LEU A 97 -11.93 4.46 -3.53
C LEU A 97 -12.76 5.65 -3.02
N LEU A 98 -12.10 6.69 -2.50
CA LEU A 98 -12.77 7.93 -2.07
C LEU A 98 -13.52 8.61 -3.22
N ALA A 99 -12.94 8.65 -4.42
CA ALA A 99 -13.59 9.22 -5.60
C ALA A 99 -14.85 8.44 -6.01
N LYS A 100 -14.95 7.16 -5.64
CA LYS A 100 -16.13 6.31 -5.84
C LYS A 100 -17.10 6.36 -4.65
N GLY A 101 -16.87 7.23 -3.66
CA GLY A 101 -17.73 7.34 -2.47
C GLY A 101 -17.54 6.22 -1.46
N ALA A 102 -16.44 5.46 -1.52
CA ALA A 102 -16.14 4.38 -0.57
C ALA A 102 -15.07 4.80 0.45
N ASP A 103 -15.27 4.45 1.72
CA ASP A 103 -14.30 4.66 2.80
C ASP A 103 -13.18 3.58 2.74
N PRO A 104 -11.91 3.97 2.46
CA PRO A 104 -10.79 3.02 2.40
C PRO A 104 -10.46 2.38 3.75
N GLY A 105 -10.76 3.05 4.87
CA GLY A 105 -10.58 2.54 6.22
C GLY A 105 -11.53 1.39 6.55
N VAL A 106 -12.80 1.48 6.10
CA VAL A 106 -13.78 0.40 6.23
C VAL A 106 -13.34 -0.81 5.42
N ILE A 107 -12.92 -0.60 4.16
CA ILE A 107 -12.41 -1.70 3.31
C ILE A 107 -11.21 -2.37 3.98
N LYS A 108 -10.22 -1.60 4.44
CA LYS A 108 -9.06 -2.18 5.15
C LYS A 108 -9.46 -2.97 6.41
N LYS A 109 -10.45 -2.48 7.16
CA LYS A 109 -10.93 -3.15 8.37
C LYS A 109 -11.62 -4.47 8.02
N VAL A 110 -12.53 -4.46 7.05
CA VAL A 110 -13.20 -5.68 6.56
C VAL A 110 -12.17 -6.67 6.03
N GLN A 111 -11.19 -6.23 5.22
CA GLN A 111 -10.10 -7.09 4.72
C GLN A 111 -9.27 -7.71 5.85
N LYS A 112 -9.01 -6.97 6.94
CA LYS A 112 -8.30 -7.50 8.11
C LYS A 112 -9.15 -8.50 8.89
N GLU A 113 -10.44 -8.24 9.06
CA GLU A 113 -11.38 -9.06 9.84
C GLU A 113 -11.77 -10.35 9.10
N THR A 114 -11.89 -10.29 7.78
CA THR A 114 -12.21 -11.44 6.92
C THR A 114 -10.98 -12.22 6.48
N GLY A 115 -9.77 -11.73 6.78
CA GLY A 115 -8.52 -12.28 6.24
C GLY A 115 -8.33 -12.03 4.73
N LEU A 116 -9.27 -11.35 4.07
CA LEU A 116 -9.20 -10.91 2.69
C LEU A 116 -8.27 -9.69 2.57
N GLN A 117 -7.02 -9.74 3.06
CA GLN A 117 -6.03 -8.74 2.64
C GLN A 117 -5.96 -8.79 1.12
N GLU A 118 -6.15 -7.65 0.43
CA GLU A 118 -5.92 -7.44 -1.01
C GLU A 118 -4.97 -8.50 -1.56
N THR A 119 -5.56 -9.59 -2.05
CA THR A 119 -4.85 -10.86 -2.10
C THR A 119 -3.96 -10.75 -3.31
N GLU A 120 -2.66 -10.58 -3.08
CA GLU A 120 -1.65 -10.92 -4.07
C GLU A 120 -1.96 -12.36 -4.49
N THR A 121 -2.68 -12.48 -5.60
CA THR A 121 -3.06 -13.78 -6.11
C THR A 121 -1.81 -14.46 -6.61
N PHE A 122 -1.82 -15.77 -6.66
CA PHE A 122 -0.69 -16.52 -7.18
C PHE A 122 -0.29 -16.05 -8.58
N GLU A 123 -1.26 -15.71 -9.43
CA GLU A 123 -0.98 -15.17 -10.76
C GLU A 123 -0.26 -13.83 -10.72
N ILE A 124 -0.68 -12.90 -9.87
CA ILE A 124 -0.03 -11.59 -9.74
C ILE A 124 1.44 -11.77 -9.32
N VAL A 125 1.68 -12.58 -8.30
CA VAL A 125 3.04 -12.83 -7.80
C VAL A 125 3.90 -13.58 -8.81
N ALA A 126 3.32 -14.57 -9.50
CA ALA A 126 4.04 -15.32 -10.52
C ALA A 126 4.44 -14.45 -11.72
N ARG A 127 3.59 -13.50 -12.12
CA ARG A 127 3.89 -12.55 -13.21
C ARG A 127 4.94 -11.52 -12.79
N ASP A 128 4.92 -11.05 -11.54
CA ASP A 128 5.96 -10.16 -11.00
C ASP A 128 7.32 -10.87 -10.92
N TRP A 129 7.34 -12.11 -10.41
CA TRP A 129 8.52 -12.97 -10.44
C TRP A 129 9.02 -13.17 -11.88
N HIS A 130 8.15 -13.55 -12.82
CA HIS A 130 8.54 -13.74 -14.21
C HIS A 130 9.14 -12.46 -14.82
N THR A 131 8.53 -11.30 -14.58
CA THR A 131 9.04 -10.00 -15.06
C THR A 131 10.43 -9.69 -14.49
N LYS A 132 10.67 -10.01 -13.22
CA LYS A 132 11.95 -9.75 -12.55
C LYS A 132 13.09 -10.63 -13.05
N PHE A 133 12.81 -11.89 -13.37
CA PHE A 133 13.84 -12.88 -13.70
C PHE A 133 13.97 -13.16 -15.21
N SER A 134 12.93 -12.91 -16.01
CA SER A 134 12.97 -13.12 -17.47
C SER A 134 14.10 -12.39 -18.21
N PRO A 135 14.59 -11.20 -17.80
CA PRO A 135 15.73 -10.57 -18.47
C PRO A 135 17.05 -11.36 -18.35
N SER A 136 17.14 -12.27 -17.37
CA SER A 136 18.30 -13.16 -17.19
C SER A 136 18.20 -14.47 -17.98
N TRP A 137 17.10 -14.68 -18.70
CA TRP A 137 16.84 -15.90 -19.47
C TRP A 137 16.85 -15.62 -20.97
N ALA A 138 17.06 -16.65 -21.78
CA ALA A 138 16.76 -16.57 -23.20
C ALA A 138 15.27 -16.25 -23.40
N GLU A 139 14.94 -15.37 -24.34
CA GLU A 139 13.58 -14.90 -24.61
C GLU A 139 12.58 -16.05 -24.88
N SER A 140 13.04 -17.07 -25.61
CA SER A 140 12.27 -18.28 -25.87
C SER A 140 11.97 -19.09 -24.60
N HIS A 141 12.88 -19.08 -23.63
CA HIS A 141 12.70 -19.75 -22.34
C HIS A 141 11.71 -18.98 -21.46
N ALA A 142 11.86 -17.65 -21.36
CA ALA A 142 10.92 -16.80 -20.64
C ALA A 142 9.49 -16.95 -21.18
N THR A 143 9.33 -16.93 -22.50
CA THR A 143 8.02 -17.10 -23.16
C THR A 143 7.41 -18.47 -22.87
N LYS A 144 8.21 -19.55 -22.92
CA LYS A 144 7.74 -20.91 -22.58
C LYS A 144 7.25 -21.00 -21.13
N ILE A 145 7.97 -20.40 -20.18
CA ILE A 145 7.59 -20.42 -18.76
C ILE A 145 6.22 -19.78 -18.56
N ILE A 146 6.03 -18.53 -19.00
CA ILE A 146 4.76 -17.83 -18.74
C ILE A 146 3.58 -18.51 -19.45
N ARG A 147 3.80 -19.03 -20.67
CA ARG A 147 2.80 -19.79 -21.42
C ARG A 147 2.34 -21.04 -20.65
N ARG A 148 3.24 -21.76 -19.99
CA ARG A 148 2.88 -22.92 -19.16
C ARG A 148 2.08 -22.52 -17.94
N PHE A 149 2.44 -21.43 -17.28
CA PHE A 149 1.65 -20.90 -16.17
C PHE A 149 0.23 -20.57 -16.62
N GLU A 150 0.06 -19.90 -17.76
CA GLU A 150 -1.25 -19.54 -18.33
C GLU A 150 -2.11 -20.74 -18.72
N LEU A 151 -1.50 -21.77 -19.33
CA LEU A 151 -2.23 -22.95 -19.78
C LEU A 151 -2.56 -23.93 -18.66
N TYR A 152 -1.66 -24.06 -17.68
CA TYR A 152 -1.67 -25.22 -16.79
C TYR A 152 -1.77 -24.90 -15.31
N ILE A 153 -1.45 -23.68 -14.88
CA ILE A 153 -1.41 -23.34 -13.44
C ILE A 153 -2.48 -22.29 -13.10
N PHE A 154 -2.49 -21.15 -13.81
CA PHE A 154 -3.42 -20.05 -13.56
C PHE A 154 -4.91 -20.44 -13.63
N PRO A 155 -5.37 -21.32 -14.54
CA PRO A 155 -6.76 -21.74 -14.57
C PRO A 155 -7.24 -22.43 -13.29
N TRP A 156 -6.32 -22.97 -12.48
CA TRP A 156 -6.65 -23.74 -11.29
C TRP A 156 -6.41 -22.98 -9.99
N ILE A 157 -5.29 -22.26 -9.90
CA ILE A 157 -4.88 -21.58 -8.65
C ILE A 157 -4.51 -20.10 -8.87
N GLY A 158 -4.60 -19.58 -10.09
CA GLY A 158 -4.15 -18.22 -10.42
C GLY A 158 -4.88 -17.12 -9.65
N SER A 159 -6.19 -17.26 -9.45
CA SER A 159 -7.01 -16.31 -8.69
C SER A 159 -6.92 -16.50 -7.17
N ARG A 160 -6.25 -17.57 -6.70
CA ARG A 160 -6.16 -17.89 -5.28
C ARG A 160 -5.15 -16.97 -4.59
N PRO A 161 -5.42 -16.52 -3.36
CA PRO A 161 -4.45 -15.77 -2.57
C PRO A 161 -3.18 -16.59 -2.34
N ILE A 162 -1.98 -16.06 -2.63
CA ILE A 162 -0.74 -16.84 -2.54
C ILE A 162 -0.52 -17.44 -1.14
N LYS A 163 -0.90 -16.71 -0.08
CA LYS A 163 -0.79 -17.14 1.31
C LYS A 163 -1.75 -18.27 1.70
N SER A 164 -2.78 -18.50 0.88
CA SER A 164 -3.79 -19.53 1.11
C SER A 164 -3.51 -20.84 0.36
N ILE A 165 -2.53 -20.84 -0.54
CA ILE A 165 -2.16 -22.03 -1.32
C ILE A 165 -1.37 -22.98 -0.43
N THR A 166 -1.85 -24.21 -0.35
CA THR A 166 -1.23 -25.27 0.46
C THR A 166 -0.40 -26.22 -0.39
N ALA A 167 0.57 -26.91 0.22
CA ALA A 167 1.39 -27.89 -0.48
C ALA A 167 0.57 -29.04 -1.14
N PRO A 168 -0.47 -29.61 -0.49
CA PRO A 168 -1.32 -30.62 -1.13
C PRO A 168 -2.08 -30.09 -2.35
N GLU A 169 -2.54 -28.83 -2.31
CA GLU A 169 -3.25 -28.18 -3.41
C GLU A 169 -2.32 -27.97 -4.62
N LEU A 170 -1.10 -27.48 -4.37
CA LEU A 170 -0.09 -27.34 -5.42
C LEU A 170 0.28 -28.69 -6.03
N LEU A 171 0.44 -29.72 -5.21
CA LEU A 171 0.71 -31.09 -5.67
C LEU A 171 -0.43 -31.62 -6.54
N ALA A 172 -1.69 -31.32 -6.21
CA ALA A 172 -2.84 -31.72 -7.02
C ALA A 172 -2.83 -31.05 -8.40
N VAL A 173 -2.41 -29.77 -8.49
CA VAL A 173 -2.22 -29.08 -9.79
C VAL A 173 -1.10 -29.74 -10.58
N LEU A 174 0.06 -30.00 -9.97
CA LEU A 174 1.19 -30.64 -10.64
C LEU A 174 0.84 -32.04 -11.19
N ARG A 175 0.15 -32.86 -10.38
CA ARG A 175 -0.33 -34.18 -10.82
C ARG A 175 -1.30 -34.11 -12.00
N ARG A 176 -2.11 -33.05 -12.12
CA ARG A 176 -2.98 -32.83 -13.29
C ARG A 176 -2.19 -32.52 -14.56
N ILE A 177 -1.04 -31.85 -14.42
CA ILE A 177 -0.14 -31.54 -15.54
C ILE A 177 0.58 -32.81 -15.99
N GLU A 178 1.07 -33.61 -15.04
CA GLU A 178 1.69 -34.92 -15.29
C GLU A 178 0.72 -35.87 -15.98
N ALA A 179 -0.54 -35.96 -15.51
CA ALA A 179 -1.57 -36.80 -16.11
C ALA A 179 -1.95 -36.40 -17.55
N LYS A 180 -1.69 -35.15 -17.95
CA LYS A 180 -1.88 -34.67 -19.33
C LYS A 180 -0.70 -35.01 -20.26
N GLY A 181 0.32 -35.72 -19.77
CA GLY A 181 1.44 -36.19 -20.59
C GLY A 181 2.43 -35.10 -20.99
N ILE A 182 2.42 -33.95 -20.30
CA ILE A 182 3.38 -32.86 -20.54
C ILE A 182 4.68 -33.19 -19.80
N LEU A 183 5.30 -34.30 -20.20
CA LEU A 183 6.69 -34.58 -19.89
C LEU A 183 7.51 -33.75 -20.87
N GLU A 184 8.13 -32.69 -20.39
CA GLU A 184 9.18 -32.05 -21.17
C GLU A 184 10.31 -33.06 -21.36
N THR A 185 10.39 -33.59 -22.57
CA THR A 185 11.57 -34.23 -23.11
C THR A 185 12.72 -33.22 -23.04
N SER A 186 13.63 -33.42 -22.08
CA SER A 186 14.94 -32.78 -22.10
C SER A 186 15.78 -33.44 -23.19
N PRO A 187 16.47 -32.70 -24.07
CA PRO A 187 17.85 -32.96 -24.37
C PRO A 187 18.76 -32.44 -23.25
#